data_AF-A0A7V8V4N6-F1
#
_entry.id   AF-A0A7V8V4N6-F1
#
_cell.length_a   1.000
_cell.length_b   1.000
_cell.length_c   1.000
_cell.angle_alpha   90.00
_cell.angle_beta   90.00
_cell.angle_gamma   90.00
#
_symmetry.space_group_name_H-M   'P 1'
#
loop_
_entity.id
_entity.type
_entity.pdbx_description
1 polymer ?
#
loop_
_entity_poly.entity_id
_entity_poly.type
_entity_poly.pdbx_seq_one_letter_code
_entity_poly.pdbx_strand_id
1 'polypeptide(L)'
;MNPTQNSLPDLRKLNQRLAFNGVRVQAFLDGLTPRMDQLLLAISEGNMSEVGRTSHFIYRCCDVYGYDELALKAGEVCESAAACESVEVVGRKVVRLMGAFGRTSEEAQATMAT
;
A
#
# COMPACT_ATOMS: atom_id res chain seq x y z
N MET A 1 -29.30 -40.80 17.15
CA MET A 1 -27.87 -40.72 17.54
C MET A 1 -27.19 -39.85 16.49
N ASN A 2 -26.94 -38.57 16.79
CA ASN A 2 -26.31 -37.64 15.86
C ASN A 2 -24.79 -37.82 15.90
N PRO A 3 -24.11 -38.14 14.78
CA PRO A 3 -22.67 -37.98 14.71
C PRO A 3 -22.37 -36.50 14.55
N THR A 4 -21.69 -35.91 15.54
CA THR A 4 -21.06 -34.60 15.44
C THR A 4 -20.10 -34.61 14.25
N GLN A 5 -20.52 -34.00 13.14
CA GLN A 5 -19.64 -33.73 12.00
C GLN A 5 -18.54 -32.78 12.47
N ASN A 6 -17.37 -33.33 12.78
CA ASN A 6 -16.19 -32.57 13.13
C ASN A 6 -15.57 -32.07 11.82
N SER A 7 -16.15 -31.00 11.26
CA SER A 7 -15.67 -30.33 10.05
C SER A 7 -14.46 -29.46 10.40
N LEU A 8 -13.35 -30.09 10.78
CA LEU A 8 -12.08 -29.37 10.91
C LEU A 8 -11.76 -28.74 9.55
N PRO A 9 -11.54 -27.41 9.47
CA PRO A 9 -11.26 -26.75 8.21
C PRO A 9 -9.97 -27.34 7.62
N ASP A 10 -10.03 -27.65 6.32
CA ASP A 10 -8.93 -28.25 5.58
C ASP A 10 -7.73 -27.29 5.57
N LEU A 11 -6.77 -27.55 6.46
CA LEU A 11 -5.57 -26.74 6.68
C LEU A 11 -4.77 -26.55 5.39
N ARG A 12 -4.84 -27.51 4.45
CA ARG A 12 -4.17 -27.39 3.14
C ARG A 12 -4.85 -26.35 2.26
N LYS A 13 -6.19 -26.32 2.23
CA LYS A 13 -6.95 -25.30 1.50
C LYS A 13 -6.77 -23.91 2.12
N LEU A 14 -6.68 -23.83 3.45
CA LEU A 14 -6.36 -22.58 4.14
C LEU A 14 -4.95 -22.10 3.79
N ASN A 15 -3.93 -22.97 3.84
CA ASN A 15 -2.56 -22.63 3.44
C ASN A 15 -2.47 -22.21 1.96
N GLN A 16 -3.16 -22.90 1.05
CA GLN A 16 -3.19 -22.52 -0.36
C GLN A 16 -3.83 -21.15 -0.58
N ARG A 17 -4.92 -20.84 0.13
CA ARG A 17 -5.55 -19.51 0.09
C ARG A 17 -4.66 -18.44 0.69
N LEU A 18 -3.96 -18.73 1.78
CA LEU A 18 -3.02 -17.82 2.42
C LEU A 18 -1.85 -17.50 1.48
N ALA A 19 -1.25 -18.53 0.89
CA ALA A 19 -0.15 -18.40 -0.08
C ALA A 19 -0.58 -17.63 -1.34
N PHE A 20 -1.77 -17.91 -1.89
CA PHE A 20 -2.31 -17.18 -3.04
C PHE A 20 -2.56 -15.70 -2.72
N ASN A 21 -3.08 -15.40 -1.53
CA ASN A 21 -3.26 -14.03 -1.08
C ASN A 21 -1.91 -13.32 -0.85
N GLY A 22 -0.91 -14.02 -0.30
CA GLY A 22 0.45 -13.51 -0.13
C GLY A 22 1.14 -13.14 -1.45
N VAL A 23 1.03 -13.98 -2.49
CA VAL A 23 1.57 -13.70 -3.83
C VAL A 23 0.92 -12.46 -4.45
N ARG A 24 -0.40 -12.27 -4.27
CA ARG A 24 -1.13 -11.08 -4.77
C ARG A 24 -0.74 -9.81 -4.04
N VAL A 25 -0.47 -9.92 -2.74
CA VAL A 25 0.03 -8.83 -1.89
C VAL A 25 1.42 -8.39 -2.33
N GLN A 26 2.34 -9.33 -2.55
CA GLN A 26 3.70 -8.99 -2.98
C GLN A 26 3.70 -8.37 -4.38
N ALA A 27 2.97 -8.95 -5.33
CA ALA A 27 2.86 -8.40 -6.68
C ALA A 27 2.25 -6.98 -6.69
N PHE A 28 1.36 -6.69 -5.74
CA PHE A 28 0.83 -5.34 -5.55
C PHE A 28 1.91 -4.38 -5.04
N LEU A 29 2.64 -4.73 -3.98
CA LEU A 29 3.70 -3.89 -3.41
C LEU A 29 4.83 -3.65 -4.43
N ASP A 30 5.24 -4.70 -5.15
CA ASP A 30 6.23 -4.60 -6.23
C ASP A 30 5.75 -3.65 -7.35
N GLY A 31 4.45 -3.67 -7.67
CA GLY A 31 3.83 -2.75 -8.63
C GLY A 31 3.69 -1.32 -8.11
N LEU A 32 3.74 -1.11 -6.79
CA LEU A 32 3.62 0.20 -6.15
C LEU A 32 4.97 0.93 -6.05
N THR A 33 6.07 0.19 -5.91
CA THR A 33 7.44 0.74 -5.89
C THR A 33 7.73 1.75 -7.00
N PRO A 34 7.51 1.45 -8.30
CA PRO A 34 7.77 2.44 -9.36
C PRO A 34 6.86 3.68 -9.29
N ARG A 35 5.70 3.60 -8.63
CA ARG A 35 4.81 4.75 -8.39
C ARG A 35 5.32 5.64 -7.27
N MET A 36 5.92 5.03 -6.25
CA MET A 36 6.60 5.75 -5.18
C MET A 36 7.80 6.55 -5.72
N ASP A 37 8.59 5.95 -6.62
CA ASP A 37 9.71 6.63 -7.28
C ASP A 37 9.23 7.80 -8.16
N GLN A 38 8.15 7.59 -8.94
CA GLN A 38 7.51 8.64 -9.73
C GLN A 38 7.02 9.81 -8.86
N LEU A 39 6.46 9.51 -7.69
CA LEU A 39 6.00 10.52 -6.75
C LEU A 39 7.17 11.36 -6.20
N LEU A 40 8.29 10.72 -5.85
CA LEU A 40 9.50 11.40 -5.39
C LEU A 40 10.09 12.31 -6.47
N LEU A 41 10.15 11.82 -7.71
CA LEU A 41 10.61 12.61 -8.84
C LEU A 41 9.72 13.85 -9.06
N ALA A 42 8.40 13.66 -9.07
CA ALA A 42 7.44 14.75 -9.24
C ALA A 42 7.55 15.82 -8.14
N ILE A 43 7.81 15.42 -6.89
CA ILE A 43 8.07 16.37 -5.79
C ILE A 43 9.37 17.14 -6.04
N SER A 44 10.44 16.46 -6.45
CA SER A 44 11.75 17.08 -6.70
C SER A 44 11.71 18.10 -7.85
N GLU A 45 10.84 17.88 -8.83
CA GLU A 45 10.56 18.79 -9.94
C GLU A 45 9.56 19.90 -9.59
N GLY A 46 8.96 19.87 -8.39
CA GLY A 46 7.91 20.80 -7.97
C GLY A 46 6.59 20.63 -8.73
N ASN A 47 6.39 19.50 -9.42
CA ASN A 47 5.22 19.25 -10.25
C ASN A 47 4.01 18.77 -9.42
N MET A 48 3.33 19.71 -8.75
CA MET A 48 2.21 19.39 -7.85
C MET A 48 1.02 18.70 -8.55
N SER A 49 0.84 18.93 -9.85
CA SER A 49 -0.19 18.23 -10.63
C SER A 49 0.11 16.73 -10.70
N GLU A 50 1.37 16.37 -10.99
CA GLU A 50 1.77 14.96 -11.08
C GLU A 50 1.84 14.31 -9.70
N VAL A 51 2.22 15.06 -8.67
CA VAL A 51 2.13 14.62 -7.26
C VAL A 51 0.71 14.26 -6.90
N GLY A 52 -0.27 15.14 -7.17
CA GLY A 52 -1.69 14.87 -6.91
C GLY A 52 -2.19 13.64 -7.66
N ARG A 53 -1.87 13.53 -8.96
CA ARG A 53 -2.27 12.39 -9.79
C ARG A 53 -1.69 11.06 -9.29
N THR A 54 -0.40 11.04 -8.98
CA THR A 54 0.31 9.83 -8.55
C THR A 54 -0.10 9.42 -7.14
N SER A 55 -0.23 10.36 -6.21
CA SER A 55 -0.71 10.09 -4.85
C SER A 55 -2.16 9.60 -4.83
N HIS A 56 -3.04 10.16 -5.66
CA HIS A 56 -4.41 9.65 -5.82
C HIS A 56 -4.41 8.21 -6.35
N PHE A 57 -3.57 7.90 -7.35
CA PHE A 57 -3.46 6.53 -7.86
C PHE A 57 -3.04 5.56 -6.74
N ILE A 58 -2.01 5.91 -5.97
CA ILE A 58 -1.54 5.11 -4.83
C ILE A 58 -2.65 4.93 -3.80
N TYR A 59 -3.36 6.00 -3.44
CA TYR A 59 -4.50 5.95 -2.51
C TYR A 59 -5.54 4.91 -2.95
N ARG A 60 -6.02 5.00 -4.21
CA ARG A 60 -7.05 4.09 -4.72
C ARG A 60 -6.59 2.65 -4.74
N CYS A 61 -5.32 2.40 -5.06
CA CYS A 61 -4.80 1.05 -5.00
C CYS A 61 -4.73 0.55 -3.56
N CYS A 62 -4.13 1.30 -2.64
CA CYS A 62 -4.03 0.89 -1.23
C CYS A 62 -5.40 0.65 -0.58
N ASP A 63 -6.40 1.49 -0.88
CA ASP A 63 -7.79 1.36 -0.44
C ASP A 63 -8.42 0.04 -0.92
N VAL A 64 -8.24 -0.31 -2.19
CA VAL A 64 -8.77 -1.57 -2.77
C VAL A 64 -8.12 -2.82 -2.17
N TYR A 65 -6.83 -2.75 -1.84
CA TYR A 65 -6.07 -3.87 -1.28
C TYR A 65 -6.09 -3.94 0.26
N GLY A 66 -6.77 -3.01 0.94
CA GLY A 66 -6.94 -3.01 2.39
C GLY A 66 -5.73 -2.49 3.19
N TYR A 67 -4.90 -1.65 2.58
CA TYR A 67 -3.77 -1.00 3.25
C TYR A 67 -4.17 0.39 3.76
N ASP A 68 -4.97 0.42 4.81
CA ASP A 68 -5.62 1.64 5.31
C ASP A 68 -4.62 2.74 5.71
N GLU A 69 -3.51 2.40 6.38
CA GLU A 69 -2.49 3.38 6.76
C GLU A 69 -1.81 4.03 5.53
N LEU A 70 -1.50 3.21 4.52
CA LEU A 70 -0.91 3.68 3.27
C LEU A 70 -1.89 4.53 2.47
N ALA A 71 -3.14 4.10 2.40
CA ALA A 71 -4.22 4.84 1.75
C ALA A 71 -4.39 6.21 2.40
N LEU A 72 -4.49 6.28 3.73
CA LEU A 72 -4.60 7.53 4.48
C LEU A 72 -3.47 8.50 4.13
N LYS A 73 -2.21 8.04 4.21
CA LYS A 73 -1.03 8.87 3.94
C LYS A 73 -0.97 9.34 2.49
N ALA A 74 -1.36 8.50 1.53
CA ALA A 74 -1.44 8.89 0.13
C ALA A 74 -2.55 9.91 -0.11
N GLY A 75 -3.68 9.77 0.58
CA GLY A 75 -4.76 10.77 0.60
C GLY A 75 -4.28 12.12 1.12
N GLU A 76 -3.56 12.16 2.25
CA GLU A 76 -3.01 13.40 2.81
C GLU A 76 -2.07 14.13 1.83
N VAL A 77 -1.28 13.39 1.02
CA VAL A 77 -0.43 13.98 -0.02
C VAL A 77 -1.28 14.54 -1.15
N CYS A 78 -2.30 13.80 -1.60
CA CYS A 78 -3.21 14.24 -2.65
C CYS A 78 -3.96 15.53 -2.26
N GLU A 79 -4.49 15.58 -1.04
CA GLU A 79 -5.19 16.75 -0.50
C GLU A 79 -4.26 17.96 -0.41
N SER A 80 -3.05 17.79 0.10
CA SER A 80 -2.06 18.87 0.18
C SER A 80 -1.63 19.40 -1.18
N ALA A 81 -1.47 18.51 -2.16
CA ALA A 81 -1.15 18.90 -3.53
C ALA A 81 -2.32 19.68 -4.17
N ALA A 82 -3.56 19.23 -3.95
CA ALA A 82 -4.77 19.90 -4.43
C ALA A 82 -5.02 21.25 -3.75
N ALA A 83 -4.65 21.37 -2.46
CA ALA A 83 -4.71 22.61 -1.70
C ALA A 83 -3.60 23.62 -2.05
N CYS A 84 -2.72 23.28 -3.01
CA CYS A 84 -1.57 24.09 -3.41
C CYS A 84 -0.66 24.47 -2.23
N GLU A 85 -0.47 23.55 -1.29
CA GLU A 85 0.49 23.74 -0.21
C GLU A 85 1.93 23.81 -0.75
N SER A 86 2.86 24.34 0.06
CA SER A 86 4.25 24.45 -0.36
C SER A 86 4.91 23.08 -0.55
N VAL A 87 5.88 23.03 -1.48
CA VAL A 87 6.67 21.82 -1.79
C VAL A 87 7.25 21.19 -0.51
N GLU A 88 7.67 22.00 0.46
CA GLU A 88 8.20 21.51 1.73
C GLU A 88 7.16 20.76 2.58
N VAL A 89 5.93 21.27 2.62
CA VAL A 89 4.84 20.63 3.38
C VAL A 89 4.45 19.31 2.71
N VAL A 90 4.24 19.34 1.40
CA VAL A 90 3.90 18.15 0.61
C VAL A 90 5.03 17.13 0.68
N GLY A 91 6.28 17.56 0.56
CA GLY A 91 7.47 16.70 0.64
C GLY A 91 7.58 15.97 1.98
N ARG A 92 7.30 16.64 3.11
CA ARG A 92 7.26 15.98 4.43
C ARG A 92 6.20 14.88 4.48
N LYS A 93 5.03 15.09 3.86
CA LYS A 93 3.97 14.08 3.79
C LYS A 93 4.37 12.91 2.90
N VAL A 94 5.03 13.17 1.77
CA VAL A 94 5.58 12.12 0.90
C VAL A 94 6.64 11.28 1.63
N VAL A 95 7.55 11.88 2.40
CA VAL A 95 8.52 11.13 3.21
C VAL A 95 7.81 10.22 4.23
N ARG A 96 6.72 10.68 4.85
CA ARG A 96 5.92 9.84 5.77
C ARG A 96 5.23 8.68 5.06
N LEU A 97 4.74 8.91 3.84
CA LEU A 97 4.17 7.86 2.99
C LEU A 97 5.22 6.82 2.62
N MET A 98 6.42 7.24 2.18
CA MET A 98 7.53 6.35 1.88
C MET A 98 7.95 5.50 3.08
N GLY A 99 8.05 6.13 4.26
CA GLY A 99 8.36 5.41 5.49
C GLY A 99 7.31 4.37 5.86
N ALA A 100 6.03 4.64 5.61
CA ALA A 100 4.97 3.65 5.81
C ALA A 100 5.05 2.51 4.80
N PHE A 101 5.31 2.82 3.53
CA PHE A 101 5.50 1.82 2.48
C PHE A 101 6.66 0.87 2.77
N GLY A 102 7.79 1.39 3.26
CA GLY A 102 8.93 0.58 3.68
C GLY A 102 8.54 -0.42 4.78
N ARG A 103 7.88 0.05 5.84
CA ARG A 103 7.42 -0.83 6.95
C ARG A 103 6.45 -1.90 6.47
N THR A 104 5.46 -1.54 5.66
CA THR A 104 4.50 -2.51 5.11
C THR A 104 5.18 -3.54 4.21
N SER A 105 6.19 -3.13 3.45
CA SER A 105 6.96 -4.04 2.57
C SER A 105 7.81 -5.01 3.37
N GLU A 106 8.46 -4.54 4.44
CA GLU A 106 9.23 -5.40 5.36
C GLU A 106 8.32 -6.39 6.11
N GLU A 107 7.16 -5.93 6.59
CA GLU A 107 6.18 -6.79 7.28
C GLU A 107 5.60 -7.87 6.35
N ALA A 108 5.32 -7.50 5.09
CA ALA A 108 4.87 -8.46 4.07
C ALA A 108 5.94 -9.53 3.79
N GLN A 109 7.22 -9.14 3.70
CA GLN A 109 8.31 -10.10 3.52
C GLN A 109 8.51 -11.02 4.74
N ALA A 110 8.45 -10.47 5.96
CA ALA A 110 8.60 -11.25 7.20
C ALA A 110 7.49 -12.30 7.35
N THR A 111 6.25 -11.95 6.98
CA THR A 111 5.10 -12.86 7.05
C THR A 111 5.21 -14.04 6.08
N MET A 112 5.93 -13.90 4.96
CA MET A 112 6.14 -14.98 3.99
C MET A 112 7.34 -15.88 4.32
N ALA A 113 8.27 -15.43 5.15
CA ALA A 113 9.46 -16.17 5.53
C ALA A 113 9.23 -17.17 6.69
N THR A 114 8.02 -17.16 7.27
CA THR A 114 7.62 -17.98 8.43
C THR A 114 6.65 -19.07 8.02
#